data_AF-A0A7V0MHR6-F1
#
_entry.id   AF-A0A7V0MHR6-F1
#
_cell.length_a   1.000
_cell.length_b   1.000
_cell.length_c   1.000
_cell.angle_alpha   90.00
_cell.angle_beta   90.00
_cell.angle_gamma   90.00
#
_symmetry.space_group_name_H-M   'P 1'
#
loop_
_entity.id
_entity.type
_entity.pdbx_description
1 polymer ?
#
loop_
_entity_poly.entity_id
_entity_poly.type
_entity_poly.pdbx_seq_one_letter_code
_entity_poly.pdbx_strand_id
1 'polypeptide(L)' 'CVLNTVKDALKNGYKVFLLTDAIKAVNIKPDDGATAEEEMIEGGAVPLKIEDVAQNLYE' A
#
# COMPACT_ATOMS: atom_id res chain seq x y z
N CYS A 1 -2.47 10.07 3.12
CA CYS A 1 -3.00 9.41 4.33
C CYS A 1 -2.54 7.96 4.41
N VAL A 2 -2.64 7.17 3.33
CA VAL A 2 -2.25 5.75 3.27
C VAL A 2 -0.88 5.48 3.91
N LEU A 3 0.17 6.19 3.49
CA LEU A 3 1.52 6.05 4.05
C LEU A 3 1.56 6.12 5.58
N ASN A 4 0.89 7.10 6.17
CA ASN A 4 0.89 7.28 7.63
C ASN A 4 0.14 6.13 8.32
N THR A 5 -1.01 5.72 7.79
CA THR A 5 -1.77 4.59 8.32
C THR A 5 -0.98 3.29 8.25
N VAL A 6 -0.24 3.06 7.16
CA VAL A 6 0.63 1.87 7.02
C VAL A 6 1.75 1.90 8.05
N LYS A 7 2.46 3.04 8.19
CA LYS A 7 3.51 3.21 9.20
C LYS A 7 2.99 2.97 10.61
N ASP A 8 1.82 3.51 10.94
CA ASP A 8 1.20 3.30 12.25
C ASP A 8 0.81 1.84 12.46
N ALA A 9 0.21 1.18 11.47
CA ALA A 9 -0.17 -0.23 11.57
C ALA A 9 1.06 -1.14 11.78
N LEU A 10 2.12 -0.93 11.00
CA LEU A 10 3.39 -1.67 11.14
C LEU A 10 4.01 -1.43 12.52
N LYS A 11 4.06 -0.18 12.98
CA LYS A 11 4.57 0.17 14.32
C LYS A 11 3.78 -0.50 15.46
N ASN A 12 2.48 -0.69 15.27
CA ASN A 12 1.60 -1.38 16.22
C ASN A 12 1.62 -2.91 16.05
N GLY A 13 2.48 -3.47 15.20
CA GLY A 13 2.65 -4.91 15.03
C GLY A 13 1.60 -5.59 14.15
N TYR A 14 0.79 -4.83 13.41
CA TYR A 14 -0.12 -5.41 12.43
C TYR A 14 0.64 -5.85 11.19
N LYS A 15 0.19 -6.96 10.59
CA LYS A 15 0.60 -7.31 9.24
C LYS A 15 -0.18 -6.46 8.24
N VAL A 16 0.53 -5.74 7.37
CA VAL A 16 -0.06 -4.83 6.39
C VAL A 16 0.07 -5.43 4.99
N PHE A 17 -1.04 -5.48 4.28
CA PHE A 17 -1.10 -5.78 2.85
C PHE A 17 -1.53 -4.53 2.11
N LEU A 18 -0.72 -4.10 1.15
CA LEU A 18 -0.92 -2.86 0.39
C LEU A 18 -1.37 -3.21 -1.02
N LEU A 19 -2.61 -2.88 -1.38
CA LEU A 19 -3.12 -3.00 -2.75
C LEU A 19 -2.55 -1.87 -3.62
N THR A 20 -1.51 -2.17 -4.38
CA THR A 20 -0.74 -1.21 -5.19
C THR A 20 -1.55 -0.66 -6.36
N ASP A 21 -2.56 -1.39 -6.82
CA ASP A 21 -3.49 -1.00 -7.88
C ASP A 21 -4.73 -0.24 -7.35
N ALA A 22 -4.86 -0.07 -6.03
CA ALA A 22 -6.01 0.56 -5.38
C ALA A 22 -5.64 1.82 -4.57
N ILE A 23 -4.45 2.36 -4.77
CA ILE A 23 -4.00 3.62 -4.15
C ILE A 23 -3.53 4.60 -5.21
N LYS A 24 -3.62 5.89 -4.91
CA LYS A 24 -3.12 6.95 -5.78
C LYS A 24 -2.65 8.13 -4.95
N ALA A 25 -1.38 8.50 -5.11
CA ALA A 25 -0.86 9.71 -4.52
C ALA A 25 -1.39 10.95 -5.23
N VAL A 26 -1.54 12.04 -4.48
CA VAL A 26 -1.86 13.36 -5.04
C VAL A 26 -0.70 13.88 -5.90
N ASN A 27 0.54 13.42 -5.64
CA ASN A 27 1.76 13.80 -6.35
C ASN A 27 1.93 15.32 -6.42
N ILE A 28 2.03 15.97 -5.24
CA ILE A 28 2.29 17.41 -5.16
C ILE A 28 3.68 17.71 -5.72
N LYS A 29 4.65 16.85 -5.43
CA LYS A 29 5.94 16.79 -6.12
C LYS A 29 5.96 15.59 -7.07
N PRO A 30 6.81 15.65 -8.12
CA PRO A 30 7.13 14.47 -8.90
C PRO A 30 7.54 13.31 -7.99
N ASP A 31 7.07 12.11 -8.32
CA ASP A 31 7.48 10.85 -7.69
C ASP A 31 7.11 10.67 -6.21
N ASP A 32 6.33 11.57 -5.59
CA ASP A 32 5.83 11.41 -4.20
C ASP A 32 5.13 10.05 -4.02
N GLY A 33 4.36 9.61 -5.02
CA GLY A 33 3.66 8.33 -5.00
C GLY A 33 4.59 7.13 -5.00
N ALA A 34 5.53 7.09 -5.94
CA ALA A 34 6.50 6.00 -6.03
C ALA A 34 7.36 5.93 -4.77
N THR A 35 7.82 7.09 -4.27
CA THR A 35 8.57 7.19 -3.01
C THR A 35 7.74 6.69 -1.83
N ALA A 36 6.47 7.07 -1.73
CA ALA A 36 5.60 6.62 -0.65
C ALA A 36 5.33 5.11 -0.70
N GLU A 37 5.17 4.54 -1.91
CA GLU A 37 5.02 3.09 -2.10
C GLU A 37 6.26 2.33 -1.64
N GLU A 38 7.45 2.78 -2.05
CA GLU A 38 8.73 2.20 -1.64
C GLU A 38 8.90 2.26 -0.11
N GLU A 39 8.64 3.41 0.52
CA GLU A 39 8.72 3.56 1.98
C GLU A 39 7.79 2.58 2.72
N MET A 40 6.60 2.30 2.19
CA MET A 40 5.67 1.34 2.79
C MET A 40 6.20 -0.09 2.68
N ILE A 41 6.74 -0.45 1.51
CA ILE A 41 7.27 -1.80 1.24
C ILE A 41 8.53 -2.05 2.06
N GLU A 42 9.47 -1.10 2.10
CA GLU A 42 10.68 -1.18 2.93
C GLU A 42 10.35 -1.25 4.43
N GLY A 43 9.26 -0.60 4.85
CA GLY A 43 8.72 -0.69 6.20
C GLY A 43 8.15 -2.06 6.58
N GLY A 44 7.96 -2.95 5.61
CA GLY A 44 7.43 -4.31 5.80
C GLY A 44 5.98 -4.51 5.36
N ALA A 45 5.37 -3.55 4.67
CA ALA A 45 4.10 -3.79 4.01
C ALA A 45 4.29 -4.77 2.84
N VAL A 46 3.36 -5.72 2.68
CA VAL A 46 3.40 -6.68 1.58
C VAL A 46 2.62 -6.10 0.39
N PRO A 47 3.26 -5.85 -0.76
CA PRO A 47 2.55 -5.38 -1.94
C PRO A 47 1.68 -6.50 -2.51
N LEU A 48 0.43 -6.16 -2.83
CA LEU A 48 -0.54 -7.01 -3.52
C LEU A 48 -1.24 -6.19 -4.61
N LYS A 49 -1.97 -6.90 -5.47
CA LYS A 49 -2.98 -6.37 -6.38
C LYS A 49 -4.33 -7.00 -6.06
N ILE A 50 -5.41 -6.44 -6.59
CA ILE A 50 -6.76 -6.98 -6.36
C ILE A 50 -6.88 -8.44 -6.81
N GLU A 51 -6.21 -8.80 -7.91
CA GLU A 51 -6.16 -10.16 -8.45
C GLU A 51 -5.60 -11.20 -7.48
N ASP A 52 -4.71 -10.78 -6.56
CA ASP A 52 -4.12 -11.68 -5.57
C ASP A 52 -5.11 -12.11 -4.47
N VAL A 53 -6.19 -11.33 -4.27
CA VAL A 53 -7.15 -11.53 -3.16
C VAL A 53 -8.59 -11.78 -3.62
N ALA A 54 -8.93 -11.37 -4.84
CA ALA A 54 -10.28 -11.40 -5.38
C ALA A 54 -10.51 -12.61 -6.31
N GLN A 55 -10.23 -13.82 -5.84
CA GLN A 55 -10.63 -15.03 -6.57
C GLN A 55 -12.16 -15.12 -6.57
N ASN A 56 -12.78 -15.13 -7.76
CA ASN A 56 -14.22 -15.33 -8.01
C ASN A 56 -15.18 -14.13 -7.77
N LEU A 57 -14.72 -12.86 -7.85
CA LEU A 57 -15.63 -11.70 -7.72
C LEU A 57 -16.67 -11.53 -8.86
N TYR A 58 -16.66 -12.39 -9.87
CA TYR A 58 -17.58 -12.35 -11.02
C TYR A 58 -18.20 -13.71 -11.38
N GLU A 59 -18.17 -14.68 -10.46
CA GLU A 59 -18.98 -15.91 -10.57
C GLU A 59 -20.36 -15.74 -9.94
#